data_AF-D2RHZ4-F1
#
_entry.id   AF-D2RHZ4-F1
#
_cell.length_a   1.000
_cell.length_b   1.000
_cell.length_c   1.000
_cell.angle_alpha   90.00
_cell.angle_beta   90.00
_cell.angle_gamma   90.00
#
_symmetry.space_group_name_H-M   'P 1'
#
loop_
_entity.id
_entity.type
_entity.pdbx_description
1 polymer ?
#
loop_
_entity_poly.entity_id
_entity_poly.type
_entity_poly.pdbx_seq_one_letter_code
_entity_poly.pdbx_strand_id
1 'polypeptide(L)'
;MILTVIEVVWFLVIVALTIVSGEINSGMGFIAAILGLCLHYITNKGNPFIMNLYPFSAGFRMLIADMILCLVILNMITGYSQNWLLLILTLVYIPFEYFVGD
;
A
#
# COMPACT_ATOMS: atom_id res chain seq x y z
N MET A 1 -13.89 -15.59 -4.00
CA MET A 1 -14.15 -15.83 -2.56
C MET A 1 -12.90 -16.25 -1.80
N ILE A 2 -12.23 -17.37 -2.14
CA ILE A 2 -10.99 -17.76 -1.44
C ILE A 2 -9.85 -16.76 -1.70
N LEU A 3 -9.64 -16.34 -2.97
CA LEU A 3 -8.63 -15.32 -3.30
C LEU A 3 -8.90 -13.98 -2.60
N THR A 4 -10.15 -13.55 -2.56
CA THR A 4 -10.60 -12.33 -1.89
C THR A 4 -10.31 -12.33 -0.39
N VAL A 5 -10.40 -13.49 0.27
CA VAL A 5 -10.01 -13.63 1.69
C VAL A 5 -8.49 -13.53 1.86
N ILE A 6 -7.72 -14.13 0.95
CA ILE A 6 -6.26 -14.08 0.98
C ILE A 6 -5.76 -12.63 0.80
N GLU A 7 -6.35 -11.86 -0.13
CA GLU A 7 -6.05 -10.44 -0.35
C GLU A 7 -6.24 -9.61 0.92
N VAL A 8 -7.40 -9.78 1.58
CA VAL A 8 -7.72 -9.04 2.80
C VAL A 8 -6.78 -9.43 3.94
N VAL A 9 -6.46 -10.73 4.10
CA VAL A 9 -5.51 -11.17 5.12
C VAL A 9 -4.12 -10.61 4.84
N TRP A 10 -3.65 -10.63 3.59
CA TRP A 10 -2.36 -10.06 3.22
C TRP A 10 -2.31 -8.55 3.46
N PHE A 11 -3.36 -7.83 3.07
CA PHE A 11 -3.51 -6.40 3.35
C PHE A 11 -3.40 -6.11 4.85
N LEU A 12 -4.12 -6.86 5.69
CA LEU A 12 -4.06 -6.71 7.14
C LEU A 12 -2.66 -7.01 7.69
N VAL A 13 -1.93 -7.99 7.13
CA VAL A 13 -0.54 -8.26 7.50
C VAL A 13 0.37 -7.08 7.17
N ILE A 14 0.24 -6.48 5.99
CA ILE A 14 1.03 -5.30 5.58
C ILE A 14 0.77 -4.11 6.51
N VAL A 15 -0.51 -3.83 6.80
CA VAL A 15 -0.90 -2.74 7.71
C VAL A 15 -0.38 -3.01 9.12
N ALA A 16 -0.58 -4.22 9.66
CA ALA A 16 -0.12 -4.58 10.99
C ALA A 16 1.41 -4.50 11.11
N LEU A 17 2.15 -5.00 10.10
CA LEU A 17 3.61 -4.90 10.08
C LEU A 17 4.08 -3.44 10.06
N THR A 18 3.45 -2.59 9.26
CA THR A 18 3.79 -1.16 9.17
C THR A 18 3.65 -0.45 10.52
N ILE A 19 2.61 -0.80 11.29
CA ILE A 19 2.37 -0.26 12.64
C ILE A 19 3.40 -0.82 13.63
N VAL A 20 3.59 -2.14 13.66
CA VAL A 20 4.48 -2.81 14.62
C VAL A 20 5.95 -2.45 14.40
N SER A 21 6.37 -2.25 13.16
CA SER A 21 7.75 -1.83 12.85
C SER A 21 7.99 -0.33 13.08
N GLY A 22 6.96 0.44 13.44
CA GLY A 22 7.11 1.86 13.76
C GLY A 22 7.47 2.74 12.56
N GLU A 23 7.10 2.35 11.34
CA GLU A 23 7.47 3.09 10.11
C GLU A 23 6.76 4.44 10.00
N ILE A 24 5.65 4.60 10.72
CA ILE A 24 4.80 5.79 10.66
C ILE A 24 5.42 6.90 11.52
N ASN A 25 6.27 7.72 10.89
CA ASN A 25 6.74 9.00 11.43
C ASN A 25 5.86 10.14 10.90
N SER A 26 5.51 11.12 11.74
CA SER A 26 4.56 12.20 11.40
C SER A 26 4.99 13.04 10.19
N GLY A 27 6.28 13.29 10.01
CA GLY A 27 6.80 14.04 8.85
C GLY A 27 6.78 13.22 7.56
N MET A 28 7.32 12.01 7.61
CA MET A 28 7.44 11.13 6.44
C MET A 28 6.09 10.57 6.00
N GLY A 29 5.20 10.29 6.96
CA GLY A 29 3.84 9.82 6.70
C GLY A 29 3.02 10.82 5.89
N PHE A 30 3.17 12.12 6.14
CA PHE A 30 2.48 13.15 5.35
C PHE A 30 2.97 13.18 3.90
N ILE A 31 4.29 13.15 3.69
CA ILE A 31 4.88 13.14 2.35
C ILE A 31 4.50 11.85 1.61
N ALA A 32 4.56 10.71 2.30
CA ALA A 32 4.17 9.41 1.75
C ALA A 32 2.69 9.37 1.35
N ALA A 33 1.80 10.00 2.12
CA ALA A 33 0.39 10.09 1.76
C ALA A 33 0.16 10.86 0.46
N ILE A 34 0.84 12.00 0.27
CA ILE A 34 0.75 12.80 -0.96
C ILE A 34 1.31 12.01 -2.15
N LEU A 35 2.51 11.45 -2.00
CA LEU A 35 3.14 10.66 -3.07
C LEU A 35 2.33 9.41 -3.42
N GLY A 36 1.78 8.72 -2.41
CA GLY A 36 0.92 7.56 -2.59
C GLY A 36 -0.37 7.91 -3.34
N LEU A 37 -1.02 9.04 -3.02
CA LEU A 37 -2.18 9.54 -3.77
C LEU A 37 -1.84 9.84 -5.23
N CYS A 38 -0.71 10.51 -5.47
CA CYS A 38 -0.25 10.79 -6.83
C CYS A 38 0.06 9.50 -7.60
N LEU A 39 0.75 8.56 -6.97
CA LEU A 39 1.10 7.27 -7.56
C LEU A 39 -0.18 6.52 -7.93
N HIS A 40 -1.09 6.36 -6.97
CA HIS A 40 -2.37 5.69 -7.16
C HIS A 40 -3.16 6.27 -8.33
N TYR A 41 -3.26 7.60 -8.41
CA TYR A 41 -3.95 8.26 -9.50
C TYR A 41 -3.26 8.01 -10.85
N ILE A 42 -1.93 8.08 -10.92
CA ILE A 42 -1.18 7.92 -12.17
C ILE A 42 -1.27 6.48 -12.69
N THR A 43 -1.12 5.49 -11.81
CA THR A 43 -1.11 4.07 -12.19
C THR A 43 -2.50 3.54 -12.49
N ASN A 44 -3.54 4.10 -11.87
CA ASN A 44 -4.88 3.52 -11.89
C ASN A 44 -5.95 4.38 -12.59
N LYS A 45 -5.59 5.53 -13.19
CA LYS A 45 -6.53 6.46 -13.85
C LYS A 45 -7.51 5.80 -14.83
N GLY A 46 -7.11 4.70 -15.48
CA GLY A 46 -7.92 3.95 -16.45
C GLY A 46 -8.81 2.85 -15.85
N ASN A 47 -8.67 2.52 -14.57
CA ASN A 47 -9.41 1.43 -13.93
C ASN A 47 -10.40 1.99 -12.88
N PRO A 48 -11.72 2.04 -13.19
CA PRO A 48 -12.73 2.59 -12.29
C PRO A 48 -12.93 1.76 -11.01
N PHE A 49 -12.63 0.46 -11.01
CA PHE A 49 -12.74 -0.40 -9.82
C PHE A 49 -11.68 -0.07 -8.77
N ILE A 50 -10.50 0.34 -9.23
CA ILE A 50 -9.38 0.72 -8.37
C ILE A 50 -9.48 2.19 -7.96
N MET A 51 -9.96 3.06 -8.84
CA MET A 51 -10.20 4.47 -8.51
C MET A 51 -11.36 4.67 -7.51
N ASN A 52 -12.22 3.66 -7.32
CA ASN A 52 -13.35 3.76 -6.40
C ASN A 52 -12.96 3.35 -4.97
N LEU A 53 -12.95 4.32 -4.07
CA LEU A 53 -12.39 4.22 -2.73
C LEU A 53 -13.44 3.88 -1.65
N TYR A 54 -14.30 2.90 -1.90
CA TYR A 54 -15.19 2.40 -0.84
C TYR A 54 -14.37 1.70 0.26
N PRO A 55 -14.74 1.82 1.56
CA PRO A 55 -14.01 1.16 2.64
C PRO A 55 -13.83 -0.34 2.37
N PHE A 56 -12.60 -0.82 2.49
CA PHE A 56 -12.20 -2.21 2.18
C PHE A 56 -12.40 -2.66 0.73
N SER A 57 -12.74 -1.78 -0.22
CA SER A 57 -12.67 -2.12 -1.65
C SER A 57 -11.24 -2.41 -2.09
N ALA A 58 -11.09 -3.08 -3.25
CA ALA A 58 -9.77 -3.26 -3.87
C ALA A 58 -9.06 -1.92 -4.10
N GLY A 59 -9.80 -0.90 -4.56
CA GLY A 59 -9.28 0.46 -4.71
C GLY A 59 -8.76 1.09 -3.42
N PHE A 60 -9.52 0.97 -2.32
CA PHE A 60 -9.09 1.46 -1.01
C PHE A 60 -7.83 0.76 -0.52
N ARG A 61 -7.78 -0.58 -0.62
CA ARG A 61 -6.60 -1.35 -0.18
C ARG A 61 -5.37 -1.02 -1.01
N MET A 62 -5.54 -0.86 -2.32
CA MET A 62 -4.47 -0.46 -3.23
C MET A 62 -3.96 0.95 -2.89
N LEU A 63 -4.83 1.92 -2.65
CA LEU A 63 -4.41 3.26 -2.24
C LEU A 63 -3.56 3.24 -0.96
N ILE A 64 -3.98 2.47 0.04
CA ILE A 64 -3.21 2.33 1.29
C ILE A 64 -1.88 1.62 1.03
N ALA A 65 -1.84 0.60 0.18
CA ALA A 65 -0.60 -0.06 -0.22
C ALA A 65 0.35 0.90 -0.96
N ASP A 66 -0.15 1.76 -1.83
CA ASP A 66 0.63 2.80 -2.52
C ASP A 66 1.24 3.80 -1.52
N MET A 67 0.46 4.22 -0.51
CA MET A 67 0.96 5.08 0.57
C MET A 67 2.05 4.39 1.42
N ILE A 68 1.84 3.13 1.78
CA ILE A 68 2.82 2.34 2.55
C ILE A 68 4.08 2.12 1.72
N LEU A 69 3.96 1.85 0.43
CA LEU A 69 5.10 1.71 -0.48
C LEU A 69 5.95 2.98 -0.48
N CYS A 70 5.31 4.15 -0.67
CA CYS A 70 6.01 5.43 -0.62
C CYS A 70 6.65 5.68 0.74
N LEU A 71 5.97 5.35 1.85
CA LEU A 71 6.51 5.51 3.20
C LEU A 71 7.79 4.69 3.40
N VAL A 72 7.76 3.41 3.05
CA VAL A 72 8.90 2.50 3.20
C VAL A 72 10.07 2.95 2.34
N ILE A 73 9.83 3.31 1.08
CA ILE A 73 10.89 3.81 0.18
C ILE A 73 11.53 5.07 0.75
N LEU A 74 10.71 6.02 1.21
CA LEU A 74 11.22 7.27 1.77
C LEU A 74 12.00 7.03 3.08
N ASN A 75 11.52 6.15 3.96
CA ASN A 75 12.22 5.76 5.17
C ASN A 75 13.57 5.08 4.87
N MET A 76 13.65 4.30 3.78
CA MET A 76 14.90 3.69 3.34
C MET A 76 15.89 4.70 2.76
N ILE A 77 15.41 5.64 1.92
CA ILE A 77 16.22 6.72 1.35
C ILE A 77 16.81 7.62 2.44
N THR A 78 16.01 7.91 3.48
CA THR A 78 16.44 8.75 4.61
C THR A 78 17.28 8.00 5.66
N GLY A 79 17.43 6.68 5.51
CA GLY A 79 18.14 5.83 6.48
C GLY A 79 17.38 5.59 7.78
N TYR A 80 16.08 5.95 7.85
CA TYR A 80 15.22 5.74 9.02
C TYR A 80 14.90 4.26 9.24
N SER A 81 14.66 3.50 8.16
CA SER A 81 14.37 2.07 8.22
C SER A 81 15.05 1.31 7.08
N GLN A 82 15.23 -0.01 7.24
CA GLN A 82 15.71 -0.95 6.23
C GLN A 82 14.80 -2.18 6.16
N ASN A 83 13.49 -1.98 6.32
CA ASN A 83 12.51 -3.05 6.36
C ASN A 83 12.22 -3.64 4.96
N TRP A 84 13.19 -4.39 4.43
CA TRP A 84 13.11 -5.08 3.14
C TRP A 84 11.93 -6.04 3.05
N LEU A 85 11.53 -6.65 4.17
CA LEU A 85 10.39 -7.55 4.21
C LEU A 85 9.10 -6.80 3.88
N LEU A 86 8.85 -5.66 4.53
CA LEU A 86 7.66 -4.85 4.28
C LEU A 86 7.65 -4.30 2.85
N LEU A 87 8.82 -3.88 2.33
CA LEU A 87 8.94 -3.44 0.93
C LEU A 87 8.54 -4.54 -0.05
N ILE A 88 9.11 -5.74 0.10
CA ILE A 88 8.83 -6.87 -0.80
C ILE A 88 7.37 -7.29 -0.70
N LEU A 89 6.82 -7.41 0.51
CA LEU A 89 5.41 -7.77 0.70
C LEU A 89 4.48 -6.76 0.01
N THR A 90 4.77 -5.47 0.12
CA THR A 90 3.96 -4.42 -0.50
C THR A 90 4.10 -4.44 -2.02
N LEU A 91 5.32 -4.60 -2.55
CA LEU A 91 5.59 -4.68 -3.99
C LEU A 91 4.94 -5.89 -4.67
N VAL A 92 4.83 -7.02 -3.96
CA VAL A 92 4.15 -8.22 -4.50
C VAL A 92 2.63 -8.09 -4.36
N TYR A 93 2.14 -7.44 -3.29
CA TYR A 93 0.72 -7.24 -3.05
C TYR A 93 0.06 -6.33 -4.10
N ILE A 94 0.70 -5.23 -4.50
CA ILE A 94 0.13 -4.26 -5.48
C ILE A 94 -0.27 -4.91 -6.81
N PRO A 95 0.62 -5.63 -7.55
CA PRO A 95 0.22 -6.27 -8.80
C PRO A 95 -0.79 -7.39 -8.57
N PHE A 96 -0.69 -8.11 -7.45
CA PHE A 96 -1.68 -9.13 -7.10
C PHE A 96 -3.08 -8.52 -6.96
N GLU A 97 -3.22 -7.45 -6.18
CA GLU A 97 -4.46 -6.69 -6.02
C GLU A 97 -4.96 -6.09 -7.34
N TYR A 98 -4.05 -5.64 -8.22
CA TYR A 98 -4.40 -5.04 -9.51
C TYR A 98 -5.00 -6.03 -10.50
N PHE A 99 -4.45 -7.24 -10.57
CA PHE A 99 -4.86 -8.24 -11.56
C PHE A 99 -5.91 -9.23 -11.06
N VAL A 100 -6.05 -9.36 -9.74
CA VAL A 100 -6.94 -10.35 -9.11
C VAL A 100 -8.12 -9.69 -8.39
N GLY A 101 -8.00 -8.41 -8.03
CA GLY A 101 -9.07 -7.66 -7.39
C GLY A 101 -10.27 -7.49 -8.31
N ASP A 102 -11.27 -8.35 -8.10
CA ASP A 102 -12.61 -8.29 -8.71
C ASP A 102 -13.56 -7.35 -7.93
#